data_AF-W1Y7C6-F1
#
_entry.id   AF-W1Y7C6-F1
#
_cell.length_a   1.000
_cell.length_b   1.000
_cell.length_c   1.000
_cell.angle_alpha   90.00
_cell.angle_beta   90.00
_cell.angle_gamma   90.00
#
_symmetry.space_group_name_H-M   'P 1'
#
loop_
_entity.id
_entity.type
_entity.pdbx_description
1 polymer ?
#
loop_
_entity_poly.entity_id
_entity_poly.type
_entity_poly.pdbx_seq_one_letter_code
_entity_poly.pdbx_strand_id
1 'polypeptide(L)'
;FVLDDGTAMLAHLGMSGQFRVVDREAPRHRHTRVVIGLGDDRDLRFLDQRTFGGLTLAPLVDDVPGPVAHIAPDPFEDSFGVDEVARRLRAR
;
A
#
# COMPACT_ATOMS: atom_id res chain seq x y z
N PHE A 1 -2.47 -5.43 2.86
CA PHE A 1 -2.83 -6.86 2.71
C PHE A 1 -2.84 -7.48 4.10
N VAL A 2 -3.93 -8.09 4.51
CA VAL A 2 -4.04 -8.73 5.83
C VAL A 2 -3.43 -10.13 5.76
N LEU A 3 -2.57 -10.47 6.71
CA LEU A 3 -1.88 -11.75 6.85
C LEU A 3 -2.65 -12.69 7.79
N ASP A 4 -2.31 -13.97 7.75
CA ASP A 4 -2.99 -15.01 8.54
C ASP A 4 -2.91 -14.80 10.06
N ASP A 5 -1.90 -14.06 10.54
CA ASP A 5 -1.73 -13.70 11.94
C ASP A 5 -2.52 -12.43 12.35
N GLY A 6 -3.33 -11.88 11.44
CA GLY A 6 -4.13 -10.69 11.65
C GLY A 6 -3.35 -9.37 11.53
N THR A 7 -2.05 -9.41 11.24
CA THR A 7 -1.29 -8.19 10.93
C THR A 7 -1.49 -7.77 9.48
N ALA A 8 -1.32 -6.50 9.18
CA ALA A 8 -1.35 -5.97 7.83
C ALA A 8 0.05 -5.70 7.29
N MET A 9 0.35 -6.23 6.11
CA MET A 9 1.40 -5.69 5.26
C MET A 9 0.90 -4.43 4.56
N LEU A 10 1.41 -3.28 5.00
CA LEU A 10 1.14 -1.96 4.45
C LEU A 10 2.24 -1.58 3.45
N ALA A 11 1.85 -1.12 2.27
CA ALA A 11 2.79 -0.61 1.26
C ALA A 11 2.54 0.87 1.01
N HIS A 12 3.60 1.67 1.11
CA HIS A 12 3.63 3.05 0.66
C HIS A 12 4.53 3.12 -0.58
N LEU A 13 3.99 3.48 -1.74
CA LEU A 13 4.77 3.47 -2.99
C LEU A 13 5.77 4.63 -3.08
N GLY A 14 5.55 5.70 -2.32
CA GLY A 14 6.28 6.95 -2.53
C GLY A 14 6.07 7.47 -3.95
N MET A 15 7.12 7.97 -4.60
CA MET A 15 7.01 8.57 -5.93
C MET A 15 7.37 7.65 -7.09
N SER A 16 8.08 6.55 -6.84
CA SER A 16 8.54 5.63 -7.89
C SER A 16 8.36 4.15 -7.55
N GLY A 17 7.67 3.85 -6.45
CA GLY A 17 7.35 2.50 -6.04
C GLY A 17 6.44 1.82 -7.06
N GLN A 18 6.79 0.61 -7.45
CA GLN A 18 6.01 -0.23 -8.36
C GLN A 18 6.04 -1.66 -7.87
N PHE A 19 4.88 -2.33 -7.93
CA PHE A 19 4.83 -3.77 -7.81
C PHE A 19 4.82 -4.40 -9.20
N ARG A 20 5.60 -5.48 -9.36
CA ARG A 20 5.63 -6.29 -10.59
C ARG A 20 5.52 -7.75 -10.23
N VAL A 21 4.63 -8.46 -10.90
CA VAL A 21 4.60 -9.92 -10.91
C VAL A 21 5.50 -10.39 -12.04
N VAL A 22 6.47 -11.23 -11.73
CA VAL A 22 7.45 -11.74 -12.71
C VAL A 22 7.75 -13.20 -12.43
N ASP A 23 8.25 -13.92 -13.44
CA ASP A 23 8.81 -15.24 -13.22
C ASP A 23 9.99 -15.17 -12.23
N ARG A 24 10.09 -16.16 -11.34
CA ARG A 24 11.10 -16.20 -10.28
C ARG A 24 12.52 -16.17 -10.83
N GLU A 25 12.75 -16.82 -11.97
CA GLU A 25 14.04 -16.86 -12.65
C GLU A 25 14.35 -15.57 -13.42
N ALA A 26 13.38 -14.67 -13.61
CA ALA A 26 13.62 -13.42 -14.32
C ALA A 26 14.70 -12.60 -13.62
N PRO A 27 15.65 -11.98 -14.36
CA PRO A 27 16.74 -11.21 -13.77
C PRO A 27 16.25 -10.15 -12.78
N ARG A 28 16.93 -10.04 -11.64
CA ARG A 28 16.58 -9.05 -10.62
C ARG A 28 16.93 -7.65 -11.12
N HIS A 29 15.92 -6.78 -11.21
CA HIS A 29 16.14 -5.37 -11.56
C HIS A 29 16.92 -4.65 -10.45
N ARG A 30 17.85 -3.75 -10.81
CA ARG A 30 18.71 -2.98 -9.87
C ARG A 30 17.95 -2.19 -8.80
N HIS A 31 16.68 -1.89 -9.04
CA HIS A 31 15.82 -1.16 -8.11
C HIS A 31 14.88 -2.06 -7.29
N THR A 32 15.01 -3.38 -7.37
CA THR A 32 14.21 -4.32 -6.58
C THR A 32 14.59 -4.23 -5.10
N ARG A 33 13.67 -3.75 -4.26
CA ARG A 33 13.86 -3.55 -2.82
C ARG A 33 13.32 -4.72 -2.00
N VAL A 34 12.15 -5.23 -2.36
CA VAL A 34 11.52 -6.37 -1.69
C VAL A 34 11.12 -7.40 -2.74
N VAL A 35 11.30 -8.68 -2.42
CA VAL A 35 10.84 -9.82 -3.21
C VAL A 35 9.93 -10.65 -2.32
N ILE A 36 8.69 -10.86 -2.75
CA ILE A 36 7.72 -11.73 -2.09
C ILE A 36 7.50 -12.92 -3.03
N GLY A 37 7.92 -14.11 -2.62
CA GLY A 37 7.66 -15.33 -3.38
C GLY A 37 6.16 -15.62 -3.39
N LEU A 38 5.60 -15.86 -4.57
CA LEU A 38 4.24 -16.37 -4.70
C LEU A 38 4.28 -17.91 -4.60
N GLY A 39 3.14 -18.54 -4.28
CA GLY A 39 3.04 -19.99 -4.09
C GLY A 39 3.29 -20.85 -5.34
N ASP A 40 3.69 -20.23 -6.45
CA ASP A 40 4.09 -20.84 -7.72
C ASP A 40 5.50 -20.35 -8.14
N ASP A 41 5.84 -20.41 -9.42
CA ASP A 41 7.14 -19.99 -9.95
C ASP A 41 7.24 -18.48 -10.22
N ARG A 42 6.43 -17.66 -9.56
CA ARG A 42 6.45 -16.20 -9.69
C ARG A 42 6.86 -15.51 -8.40
N ASP A 43 7.32 -14.28 -8.55
CA ASP A 43 7.58 -13.34 -7.47
C ASP A 43 6.73 -12.08 -7.66
N LEU A 44 6.23 -11.51 -6.56
CA LEU A 44 5.79 -10.13 -6.47
C LEU A 44 6.98 -9.27 -5.99
N ARG A 45 7.53 -8.44 -6.89
CA ARG A 45 8.71 -7.61 -6.61
C ARG A 45 8.31 -6.15 -6.43
N PHE A 46 8.73 -5.53 -5.33
CA PHE A 46 8.64 -4.10 -5.11
C PHE A 46 9.90 -3.41 -5.64
N LEU A 47 9.74 -2.58 -6.66
CA LEU A 47 10.81 -1.77 -7.25
C LEU A 47 10.65 -0.33 -6.77
N ASP A 48 11.75 0.29 -6.35
CA ASP A 48 11.75 1.71 -6.04
C ASP A 48 13.11 2.35 -6.37
N GLN A 49 13.08 3.26 -7.35
CA GLN A 49 14.25 3.99 -7.83
C GLN A 49 14.68 5.09 -6.85
N ARG A 50 13.71 5.83 -6.29
CA ARG A 50 13.95 7.00 -5.42
C ARG A 50 14.02 6.66 -3.94
N THR A 51 13.72 5.41 -3.57
CA THR A 51 13.86 4.88 -2.19
C THR A 51 13.01 5.60 -1.15
N PHE A 52 11.87 6.14 -1.54
CA PHE A 52 10.92 6.80 -0.64
C PHE A 52 9.69 5.95 -0.35
N GLY A 53 9.50 4.85 -1.07
CA GLY A 53 8.50 3.86 -0.75
C GLY A 53 9.01 2.83 0.26
N GLY A 54 8.09 2.04 0.81
CA GLY A 54 8.39 1.02 1.80
C GLY A 54 7.24 0.05 2.01
N LEU A 55 7.59 -1.12 2.56
CA LEU A 55 6.66 -2.12 3.05
C LEU A 55 6.88 -2.27 4.56
N THR A 56 5.80 -2.21 5.33
CA THR A 56 5.83 -2.28 6.79
C THR A 56 4.74 -3.22 7.28
N LEU A 57 5.02 -4.00 8.32
CA LEU A 57 4.00 -4.76 9.05
C LEU A 57 3.38 -3.89 10.14
N ALA A 58 2.06 -3.88 10.21
CA ALA A 58 1.33 -3.06 11.17
C ALA A 58 0.13 -3.83 11.75
N PRO A 59 -0.21 -3.60 13.03
CA PRO A 59 -1.49 -4.06 13.56
C PRO A 59 -2.65 -3.35 12.86
N LEU A 60 -3.81 -4.00 12.84
CA LEU A 60 -5.07 -3.39 12.43
C LEU A 60 -5.70 -2.62 13.61
N VAL A 61 -6.36 -1.51 13.29
CA VAL A 61 -7.20 -0.69 14.16
C VAL A 61 -8.48 -0.44 13.38
N ASP A 62 -9.61 -0.97 13.85
CA ASP A 62 -10.90 -0.93 13.14
C ASP A 62 -10.77 -1.39 11.67
N ASP A 63 -10.12 -2.54 11.45
CA ASP A 63 -9.82 -3.14 10.14
C ASP A 63 -8.90 -2.30 9.21
N VAL A 64 -8.31 -1.22 9.71
CA VAL A 64 -7.36 -0.37 8.98
C VAL A 64 -5.95 -0.48 9.56
N PRO A 65 -4.87 -0.54 8.75
CA PRO A 65 -3.51 -0.56 9.30
C PRO A 65 -3.23 0.69 10.14
N GLY A 66 -2.78 0.51 11.38
CA GLY A 66 -2.63 1.59 12.37
C GLY A 66 -1.94 2.87 11.86
N PRO A 67 -0.82 2.79 11.10
CA PRO A 67 -0.14 3.98 10.57
C PRO A 67 -0.99 4.85 9.65
N VAL A 68 -2.07 4.32 9.04
CA VAL A 68 -2.95 5.06 8.12
C VAL A 68 -4.37 5.25 8.67
N ALA A 69 -4.65 4.82 9.90
CA ALA A 69 -5.98 4.95 10.52
C ALA A 69 -6.46 6.40 10.70
N HIS A 70 -5.54 7.38 10.63
CA HIS A 70 -5.85 8.80 10.71
C HIS A 70 -6.20 9.43 9.34
N ILE A 71 -6.03 8.69 8.24
CA ILE A 71 -6.36 9.16 6.90
C ILE A 71 -7.88 9.18 6.75
N ALA A 72 -8.41 10.24 6.17
CA ALA A 72 -9.84 10.38 5.91
C ALA A 72 -10.35 9.30 4.92
N PRO A 73 -11.65 9.03 4.89
CA PRO A 73 -12.25 8.12 3.91
C PRO A 73 -11.85 8.44 2.48
N ASP A 74 -11.71 7.39 1.67
CA ASP A 74 -11.47 7.54 0.24
C ASP A 74 -12.68 8.21 -0.44
N PRO A 75 -12.49 9.11 -1.43
CA PRO A 75 -13.59 9.79 -2.13
C PRO A 75 -14.62 8.86 -2.79
N PHE A 76 -14.28 7.60 -3.03
CA PHE A 76 -15.17 6.60 -3.62
C PHE A 76 -15.89 5.71 -2.58
N GLU A 77 -15.63 5.90 -1.29
CA GLU A 77 -16.36 5.18 -0.23
C GLU A 77 -17.72 5.83 0.06
N ASP A 78 -18.71 5.00 0.43
CA ASP A 78 -20.04 5.47 0.84
C ASP A 78 -19.99 6.38 2.08
N SER A 79 -18.95 6.24 2.90
CA SER A 79 -18.67 7.06 4.08
C SER A 79 -18.22 8.48 3.71
N PHE A 80 -17.83 8.74 2.45
CA PHE A 80 -17.36 10.04 1.98
C PHE A 80 -18.53 10.99 1.68
N GLY A 81 -18.83 11.88 2.63
CA GLY A 81 -19.85 12.91 2.47
C GLY A 81 -19.39 14.07 1.58
N VAL A 82 -19.62 13.98 0.26
CA VAL A 82 -19.27 15.03 -0.72
C VAL A 82 -19.80 16.42 -0.31
N ASP A 83 -21.07 16.50 0.10
CA ASP A 83 -21.70 17.76 0.52
C ASP A 83 -21.09 18.35 1.79
N GLU A 84 -20.69 17.50 2.74
CA GLU A 84 -20.00 17.90 3.97
C GLU A 84 -18.64 18.51 3.66
N VAL A 85 -17.86 17.83 2.82
CA VAL A 85 -16.54 18.31 2.39
C VAL A 85 -16.66 19.64 1.65
N ALA A 86 -17.60 19.74 0.70
CA ALA A 86 -17.84 20.99 -0.03
C ALA A 86 -18.23 22.15 0.90
N ARG A 87 -19.08 21.89 1.91
CA ARG A 87 -19.48 22.90 2.90
C ARG A 87 -18.29 23.36 3.76
N ARG A 88 -17.44 22.42 4.21
CA ARG A 88 -16.22 22.75 4.99
C ARG A 88 -15.21 23.56 4.20
N LEU A 89 -15.02 23.25 2.91
CA LEU A 89 -14.11 24.00 2.03
C LEU A 89 -14.58 25.44 1.81
N ARG A 90 -15.90 25.68 1.69
CA ARG A 90 -16.49 27.02 1.54
C ARG A 90 -16.49 27.86 2.81
N ALA A 91 -16.37 27.23 3.98
CA ALA A 91 -16.33 27.90 5.27
C ALA A 91 -14.94 28.44 5.64
N ARG A 92 -13.96 28.28 4.75
CA ARG A 92 -12.59 28.80 4.86
C ARG A 92 -12.34 29.84 3.77
#